data_AF-A0A191Y1T2-F1
#
_entry.id   AF-A0A191Y1T2-F1
#
_cell.length_a   1.000
_cell.length_b   1.000
_cell.length_c   1.000
_cell.angle_alpha   90.00
_cell.angle_beta   90.00
_cell.angle_gamma   90.00
#
_symmetry.space_group_name_H-M   'P 1'
#
loop_
_entity.id
_entity.type
_entity.pdbx_description
1 polymer ?
#
loop_
_entity_poly.entity_id
_entity_poly.type
_entity_poly.pdbx_seq_one_letter_code
_entity_poly.pdbx_strand_id
1 'polypeptide(L)'
;RNSLSGGVPALNENPGEYQKLRQDPGLIPNMVSEIIRWQTPLAHMRRTAKVDTILGGKTIKAGEKVVMWYASGNRDEDAIERANEFLIDRPNARQHLS
;
A
#
# COMPACT_ATOMS: atom_id res chain seq x y z
N ARG A 1 -2.42 -10.74 9.71
CA ARG A 1 -3.82 -11.02 10.10
C ARG A 1 -4.80 -10.15 9.30
N ASN A 2 -4.64 -8.82 9.35
CA ASN A 2 -5.53 -7.90 8.61
C ASN A 2 -5.50 -8.11 7.09
N SER A 3 -4.36 -8.46 6.48
CA SER A 3 -4.27 -8.69 5.04
C SER A 3 -5.11 -9.87 4.54
N LEU A 4 -5.18 -10.98 5.29
CA LEU A 4 -6.04 -12.12 4.92
C LEU A 4 -7.52 -11.74 5.00
N SER A 5 -7.91 -11.01 6.06
CA SER A 5 -9.28 -10.51 6.22
C SER A 5 -9.67 -9.47 5.17
N GLY A 6 -8.71 -8.71 4.64
CA GLY A 6 -8.91 -7.74 3.55
C GLY A 6 -8.92 -8.36 2.16
N GLY A 7 -8.12 -9.40 1.94
CA GLY A 7 -7.99 -10.04 0.62
C GLY A 7 -9.24 -10.78 0.15
N VAL A 8 -9.97 -11.43 1.07
CA VAL A 8 -11.22 -12.15 0.74
C VAL A 8 -12.32 -11.22 0.20
N PRO A 9 -12.70 -10.13 0.90
CA PRO A 9 -13.69 -9.19 0.36
C PRO A 9 -13.16 -8.47 -0.89
N ALA A 10 -11.87 -8.12 -0.96
CA ALA A 10 -11.29 -7.49 -2.15
C ALA A 10 -11.45 -8.35 -3.41
N LEU A 11 -11.21 -9.66 -3.33
CA LEU A 11 -11.46 -10.58 -4.45
C LEU A 11 -12.96 -10.73 -4.77
N ASN A 12 -13.83 -10.72 -3.75
CA ASN A 12 -15.28 -10.82 -3.94
C ASN A 12 -15.88 -9.57 -4.62
N GLU A 13 -15.39 -8.39 -4.26
CA GLU A 13 -15.80 -7.10 -4.83
C GLU A 13 -15.20 -6.85 -6.23
N ASN A 14 -14.14 -7.58 -6.59
CA ASN A 14 -13.48 -7.51 -7.90
C ASN A 14 -13.55 -8.87 -8.61
N PRO A 15 -14.73 -9.30 -9.08
CA PRO A 15 -14.91 -10.64 -9.64
C PRO A 15 -14.07 -10.90 -10.90
N GLY A 16 -13.72 -9.86 -11.66
CA GLY A 16 -12.81 -9.97 -12.81
C GLY A 16 -11.40 -10.38 -12.40
N GLU A 17 -10.86 -9.79 -11.33
CA GLU A 17 -9.56 -10.16 -10.77
C GLU A 17 -9.60 -11.57 -10.17
N TYR A 18 -10.71 -11.94 -9.54
CA TYR A 18 -10.86 -13.31 -9.04
C TYR A 18 -10.93 -14.34 -10.18
N GLN A 19 -11.57 -14.00 -11.30
CA GLN A 19 -11.58 -14.86 -12.49
C GLN A 19 -10.18 -15.02 -13.08
N LYS A 20 -9.38 -13.94 -13.17
CA LYS A 20 -7.96 -14.02 -13.58
C LYS A 20 -7.19 -14.98 -12.69
N LEU A 21 -7.33 -14.87 -11.36
CA LEU A 21 -6.67 -15.76 -10.41
C LEU A 21 -7.04 -17.23 -10.62
N ARG A 22 -8.32 -17.51 -10.92
CA ARG A 22 -8.79 -18.88 -11.19
C ARG A 22 -8.22 -19.45 -12.50
N GLN A 23 -7.96 -18.59 -13.48
CA GLN A 23 -7.36 -18.97 -14.76
C GLN A 23 -5.84 -19.15 -14.65
N ASP A 24 -5.18 -18.33 -13.83
CA ASP A 24 -3.73 -18.39 -13.59
C ASP A 24 -3.39 -18.27 -12.09
N PRO A 25 -3.28 -19.40 -11.38
CA PRO A 25 -2.80 -19.43 -10.00
C PRO A 25 -1.34 -18.96 -9.83
N GLY A 26 -0.58 -18.83 -10.92
CA GLY A 26 0.77 -18.26 -10.91
C GLY A 26 0.81 -16.80 -10.43
N LEU A 27 -0.33 -16.09 -10.45
CA LEU A 27 -0.48 -14.71 -9.98
C LEU A 27 -0.47 -14.57 -8.45
N ILE A 28 -0.61 -15.66 -7.68
CA ILE A 28 -0.70 -15.63 -6.21
C ILE A 28 0.42 -14.80 -5.54
N PRO A 29 1.71 -14.95 -5.89
CA PRO A 29 2.77 -14.16 -5.24
C PRO A 29 2.63 -12.65 -5.45
N ASN A 30 2.17 -12.22 -6.63
CA ASN A 30 1.94 -10.81 -6.93
C ASN A 30 0.67 -10.30 -6.24
N MET A 31 -0.42 -11.08 -6.32
CA MET A 31 -1.67 -10.82 -5.62
C MET A 31 -1.47 -10.58 -4.12
N VAL A 32 -0.66 -11.41 -3.44
CA VAL A 32 -0.39 -11.24 -2.01
C VAL A 32 0.25 -9.88 -1.72
N SER A 33 1.19 -9.44 -2.57
CA SER A 33 1.83 -8.13 -2.45
C SER A 33 0.81 -7.01 -2.70
N GLU A 34 -0.06 -7.16 -3.70
CA GLU A 34 -1.12 -6.19 -3.98
C GLU A 34 -2.16 -6.10 -2.85
N ILE A 35 -2.53 -7.23 -2.22
CA ILE A 35 -3.43 -7.23 -1.06
C ILE A 35 -2.81 -6.43 0.09
N ILE A 36 -1.51 -6.58 0.34
CA ILE A 36 -0.82 -5.83 1.39
C ILE A 36 -0.84 -4.33 1.09
N ARG A 37 -0.54 -3.93 -0.15
CA ARG A 37 -0.62 -2.53 -0.59
C ARG A 37 -2.03 -1.99 -0.47
N TRP A 38 -3.01 -2.63 -1.09
CA TRP A 38 -4.38 -2.11 -1.22
C TRP A 38 -5.09 -2.01 0.13
N GLN A 39 -4.93 -3.04 0.99
CA GLN A 39 -5.49 -3.07 2.34
C GLN A 39 -4.74 -2.13 3.30
N THR A 40 -3.45 -1.88 3.06
CA THR A 40 -2.54 -1.15 3.95
C THR A 40 -2.76 -1.46 5.45
N PRO A 41 -2.42 -2.67 5.92
CA PRO A 41 -2.68 -3.12 7.30
C PRO A 41 -2.13 -2.21 8.39
N LEU A 42 -1.06 -1.49 8.09
CA LEU A 42 -0.42 -0.52 8.96
C LEU A 42 -0.60 0.87 8.33
N ALA A 43 -1.57 1.64 8.83
CA ALA A 43 -1.94 2.92 8.23
C ALA A 43 -0.82 3.97 8.32
N HIS A 44 -0.04 3.95 9.40
CA HIS A 44 1.07 4.87 9.59
C HIS A 44 2.17 4.33 10.49
N MET A 45 3.36 4.89 10.31
CA MET A 45 4.45 4.82 11.28
C MET A 45 4.92 6.22 11.65
N ARG A 46 5.45 6.34 12.87
CA ARG A 46 5.95 7.60 13.39
C ARG A 46 7.45 7.55 13.63
N ARG A 47 8.11 8.69 13.41
CA ARG A 47 9.52 8.96 13.70
C ARG A 47 9.62 10.21 14.59
N THR A 48 10.79 10.42 15.17
CA THR A 48 11.11 11.63 15.93
C THR A 48 12.32 12.28 15.27
N ALA A 49 12.21 13.57 14.95
CA ALA A 49 13.32 14.33 14.38
C ALA A 49 14.46 14.45 15.39
N LYS A 50 15.68 14.06 15.00
CA LYS A 50 16.86 14.16 15.87
C LYS A 50 17.53 15.53 15.83
N VAL A 51 17.32 16.24 14.72
CA VAL A 51 17.87 17.57 14.44
C VAL A 51 16.81 18.39 13.71
N ASP A 52 16.95 19.70 13.74
CA ASP A 52 16.19 20.60 12.88
C ASP A 52 16.45 20.24 11.40
N THR A 53 15.39 20.15 10.60
CA THR A 53 15.49 19.80 9.17
C THR A 53 14.35 20.41 8.36
N ILE A 54 14.45 20.32 7.03
CA ILE A 54 13.40 20.73 6.10
C ILE A 54 12.89 19.49 5.37
N LEU A 55 11.57 19.27 5.38
CA LEU A 55 10.90 18.20 4.65
C LEU A 55 9.67 18.77 3.94
N GLY A 56 9.53 18.53 2.64
CA GLY A 56 8.42 19.06 1.84
C GLY A 56 8.30 20.60 1.91
N GLY A 57 9.43 21.30 2.03
CA GLY A 57 9.47 22.76 2.21
C GLY A 57 9.02 23.26 3.59
N LYS A 58 8.75 22.39 4.55
CA LYS A 58 8.39 22.74 5.93
C LYS A 58 9.56 22.50 6.88
N THR A 59 9.75 23.41 7.83
CA THR A 59 10.73 23.23 8.90
C THR A 59 10.16 22.27 9.95
N ILE A 60 10.95 21.26 10.30
CA ILE A 60 10.68 20.31 11.38
C ILE A 60 11.77 20.49 12.43
N LYS A 61 11.40 20.71 13.68
CA LYS A 61 12.32 20.93 14.79
C LYS A 61 12.75 19.62 15.45
N ALA A 62 13.96 19.62 16.03
CA ALA A 62 14.44 18.51 16.82
C ALA A 62 13.43 18.17 17.94
N GLY A 63 13.12 16.88 18.12
CA GLY A 63 12.12 16.38 19.06
C GLY A 63 10.69 16.29 18.51
N GLU A 64 10.38 16.93 17.38
CA GLU A 64 9.06 16.82 16.77
C GLU A 64 8.79 15.43 16.20
N LYS A 65 7.51 15.04 16.21
CA LYS A 65 7.05 13.77 15.67
C LYS A 65 6.70 13.95 14.19
N VAL A 66 7.21 13.06 13.37
CA VAL A 66 6.90 12.99 11.94
C VAL A 66 6.15 11.69 11.67
N VAL A 67 4.95 11.79 11.10
CA VAL A 67 4.08 10.63 10.81
C VAL A 67 4.09 10.38 9.31
N MET A 68 4.45 9.16 8.92
CA MET A 68 4.39 8.67 7.55
C MET A 68 3.11 7.88 7.38
N TRP A 69 2.17 8.42 6.61
CA TRP A 69 0.88 7.79 6.31
C TRP A 69 1.00 6.85 5.11
N TYR A 70 1.34 5.59 5.36
CA TYR A 70 1.40 4.57 4.31
C TYR A 70 0.06 4.41 3.59
N ALA A 71 -1.05 4.61 4.28
CA ALA A 71 -2.38 4.60 3.68
C ALA A 71 -2.56 5.68 2.60
N SER A 72 -1.87 6.81 2.74
CA SER A 72 -1.84 7.86 1.71
C SER A 72 -0.86 7.50 0.59
N GLY A 73 0.37 7.13 0.94
CA GLY A 73 1.41 6.83 -0.07
C GLY A 73 1.08 5.62 -0.95
N ASN A 74 0.43 4.59 -0.42
CA ASN A 74 -0.05 3.46 -1.22
C ASN A 74 -1.20 3.82 -2.16
N ARG A 75 -1.80 5.02 -2.03
CA ARG A 75 -2.85 5.57 -2.90
C ARG A 75 -2.36 6.76 -3.73
N ASP A 76 -1.05 7.04 -3.72
CA ASP A 76 -0.44 8.12 -4.47
C ASP A 76 -0.37 7.79 -5.97
N GLU A 77 -1.09 8.55 -6.78
CA GLU A 77 -1.19 8.34 -8.23
C GLU A 77 0.06 8.79 -9.01
N ASP A 78 0.88 9.67 -8.42
CA ASP A 78 2.16 10.07 -9.02
C ASP A 78 3.17 8.93 -9.00
N ALA A 79 3.03 7.99 -8.05
CA ALA A 79 3.90 6.83 -7.88
C ALA A 79 3.27 5.52 -8.35
N ILE A 80 1.93 5.38 -8.23
CA ILE A 80 1.19 4.15 -8.49
C ILE A 80 0.01 4.46 -9.41
N GLU A 81 0.13 4.12 -10.70
CA GLU A 81 -0.96 4.31 -11.65
C GLU A 81 -2.24 3.57 -11.20
N ARG A 82 -3.42 4.21 -11.28
CA ARG A 82 -4.69 3.62 -10.82
C ARG A 82 -4.59 3.11 -9.38
N ALA A 83 -3.98 3.89 -8.48
CA ALA A 83 -3.62 3.45 -7.12
C ALA A 83 -4.80 2.93 -6.27
N ASN A 84 -6.02 3.42 -6.54
CA ASN A 84 -7.22 3.00 -5.81
C ASN A 84 -7.77 1.64 -6.26
N GLU A 85 -7.38 1.17 -7.44
CA GLU A 85 -7.84 -0.09 -7.99
C GLU A 85 -7.05 -1.27 -7.43
N PHE A 86 -7.76 -2.37 -7.20
CA PHE A 86 -7.18 -3.64 -6.80
C PHE A 86 -6.88 -4.45 -8.06
N LEU A 87 -5.60 -4.60 -8.40
CA LEU A 87 -5.15 -5.26 -9.64
C LEU A 87 -4.13 -6.35 -9.28
N ILE A 88 -4.51 -7.62 -9.38
CA ILE A 88 -3.68 -8.73 -8.87
C ILE A 88 -2.42 -8.97 -9.72
N ASP A 89 -2.43 -8.45 -10.95
CA ASP A 89 -1.37 -8.47 -11.95
C ASP A 89 -0.60 -7.14 -12.02
N ARG A 90 -0.81 -6.23 -11.05
CA ARG A 90 -0.12 -4.93 -11.00
C ARG A 90 1.39 -5.11 -11.14
N PRO A 91 2.05 -4.40 -12.07
CA PRO A 91 3.50 -4.44 -12.18
C PRO A 91 4.13 -3.87 -10.90
N ASN A 92 5.20 -4.50 -10.43
CA ASN A 92 5.95 -4.06 -9.25
C ASN A 92 5.13 -3.96 -7.95
N ALA A 93 4.08 -4.78 -7.76
CA ALA A 93 3.25 -4.75 -6.55
C ALA A 93 4.04 -4.89 -5.24
N ARG A 94 5.26 -5.46 -5.27
CA ARG A 94 6.18 -5.53 -4.11
C ARG A 94 6.78 -4.19 -3.67
N GLN A 95 6.74 -3.16 -4.49
CA GLN A 95 7.31 -1.84 -4.20
C GLN A 95 6.32 -0.94 -3.44
N HIS A 96 5.52 -1.50 -2.53
CA HIS A 96 4.56 -0.76 -1.71
C HIS A 96 5.18 -0.28 -0.39
N LEU A 97 4.52 0.68 0.27
CA LEU A 97 4.84 1.04 1.65
C LEU A 97 4.13 0.08 2.62
N SER A 98 4.83 -0.37 3.66
CA SER A 98 4.32 -1.32 4.66
C SER A 98 4.85 -1.07 6.06
#